data_AF-A0A3B0Y145-F1
#
_entry.id   AF-A0A3B0Y145-F1
#
_cell.length_a   1.000
_cell.length_b   1.000
_cell.length_c   1.000
_cell.angle_alpha   90.00
_cell.angle_beta   90.00
_cell.angle_gamma   90.00
#
_symmetry.space_group_name_H-M   'P 1'
#
loop_
_entity.id
_entity.type
_entity.pdbx_description
1 polymer ?
#
loop_
_entity_poly.entity_id
_entity_poly.type
_entity_poly.pdbx_seq_one_letter_code
_entity_poly.pdbx_strand_id
1 'polypeptide(L)'
;MSSKIVKLVTGALILMIISALLLTRPFFKKICCASEYKTRYSPNHNYYLKIYRYKPLYMIMPGSSGDAPGYIQLYNKNNLLIQEKEIEMVQMVNDIRWSKNQLDIKFIASWELTKPGV
;
A
#
# COMPACT_ATOMS: atom_id res chain seq x y z
N MET A 1 29.13 18.70 33.69
CA MET A 1 28.09 18.79 32.63
C MET A 1 26.73 18.65 33.31
N SER A 2 25.82 19.64 33.17
CA SER A 2 24.62 19.75 34.00
C SER A 2 23.58 18.65 33.69
N SER A 3 23.04 17.98 34.72
CA SER A 3 21.98 16.97 34.61
C SER A 3 20.76 17.44 33.80
N LYS A 4 20.48 18.74 33.81
CA LYS A 4 19.41 19.36 33.01
C LYS A 4 19.70 19.31 31.50
N ILE A 5 20.95 19.52 31.09
CA ILE A 5 21.37 19.49 29.67
C ILE A 5 21.28 18.06 29.14
N VAL A 6 21.70 17.06 29.92
CA VAL A 6 21.63 15.65 29.52
C VAL A 6 20.18 15.21 29.29
N LYS A 7 19.24 15.57 30.18
CA LYS A 7 17.80 15.26 30.03
C LYS A 7 17.15 15.95 28.83
N LEU A 8 17.57 17.17 28.52
CA LEU A 8 17.04 17.93 27.38
C LEU A 8 17.51 17.34 26.04
N VAL A 9 18.78 16.93 25.97
CA VAL A 9 19.35 16.27 24.79
C VAL A 9 18.74 14.88 24.57
N THR A 10 18.58 14.07 25.62
CA THR A 10 17.93 12.75 25.47
C THR A 10 16.46 12.86 25.08
N GLY A 11 15.72 13.83 25.65
CA GLY A 11 14.34 14.10 25.26
C GLY A 11 14.19 14.46 23.78
N ALA A 12 15.08 15.34 23.27
CA ALA A 12 15.07 15.74 21.86
C ALA A 12 15.41 14.57 20.91
N LEU A 13 16.37 13.71 21.28
CA LEU A 13 16.74 12.53 20.52
C LEU A 13 15.57 11.53 20.40
N ILE A 14 14.87 11.26 21.50
CA ILE A 14 13.71 10.38 21.51
C ILE A 14 12.61 10.93 20.60
N LEU A 15 12.36 12.25 20.64
CA LEU A 15 11.34 12.89 19.82
C LEU A 15 11.66 12.80 18.31
N MET A 16 12.93 12.95 17.93
CA MET A 16 13.38 12.78 16.54
C MET A 16 13.26 11.34 16.05
N ILE A 17 13.55 10.36 16.92
CA ILE A 17 13.39 8.94 16.58
C ILE A 17 11.91 8.61 16.37
N ILE A 18 11.03 9.09 17.24
CA ILE A 18 9.58 8.89 17.12
C ILE A 18 9.04 9.56 15.85
N SER A 19 9.47 10.78 15.53
CA SER A 19 9.03 11.46 14.31
C SER A 19 9.49 10.73 13.04
N ALA A 20 10.75 10.25 13.01
CA ALA A 20 11.27 9.44 11.91
C ALA A 20 10.51 8.12 11.75
N LEU A 21 10.21 7.42 12.86
CA LEU A 21 9.39 6.20 12.86
C LEU A 21 7.96 6.47 12.35
N LEU A 22 7.34 7.58 12.74
CA LEU A 22 6.01 7.97 12.25
C LEU A 22 6.03 8.28 10.75
N LEU A 23 7.05 8.96 10.24
CA LEU A 23 7.20 9.25 8.82
C LEU A 23 7.46 7.99 7.97
N THR A 24 8.03 6.94 8.56
CA THR A 24 8.22 5.66 7.85
C THR A 24 6.96 4.81 7.75
N ARG A 25 5.87 5.17 8.45
CA ARG A 25 4.62 4.40 8.39
C ARG A 25 4.01 4.43 6.99
N PRO A 26 3.47 3.29 6.50
CA PRO A 26 2.87 3.19 5.17
C PRO A 26 1.74 4.19 4.93
N PHE A 27 1.07 4.64 6.00
CA PHE A 27 0.02 5.65 5.95
C PHE A 27 0.46 6.99 5.32
N PHE A 28 1.63 7.52 5.68
CA PHE A 28 2.11 8.79 5.11
C PHE A 28 2.52 8.64 3.65
N LYS A 29 3.13 7.51 3.29
CA LYS A 29 3.50 7.20 1.89
C LYS A 29 2.27 7.13 0.97
N LYS A 30 1.15 6.60 1.48
CA LYS A 30 -0.13 6.53 0.76
C LYS A 30 -0.67 7.91 0.39
N ILE A 31 -0.63 8.86 1.34
CA ILE A 31 -1.23 10.18 1.14
C ILE A 31 -0.37 11.07 0.24
N CYS A 32 0.95 11.10 0.45
CA CYS A 32 1.81 12.04 -0.28
C CYS A 32 2.12 11.60 -1.71
N CYS A 33 2.21 10.28 -1.91
CA CYS A 33 3.08 9.76 -2.94
C CYS A 33 2.47 8.58 -3.69
N ALA A 34 1.27 8.11 -3.34
CA ALA A 34 0.60 7.08 -4.11
C ALA A 34 -0.20 7.66 -5.27
N SER A 35 -0.23 6.94 -6.38
CA SER A 35 -1.10 7.22 -7.52
C SER A 35 -1.71 5.92 -8.03
N GLU A 36 -2.96 5.97 -8.49
CA GLU A 36 -3.61 4.79 -9.07
C GLU A 36 -2.82 4.35 -10.32
N TYR A 37 -2.32 3.12 -10.29
CA TYR A 37 -1.60 2.50 -11.39
C TYR A 37 -2.57 1.80 -12.33
N LYS A 38 -3.53 1.06 -11.77
CA LYS A 38 -4.50 0.28 -12.54
C LYS A 38 -5.69 -0.12 -11.68
N THR A 39 -6.86 -0.22 -12.31
CA THR A 39 -8.05 -0.85 -11.72
C THR A 39 -8.46 -2.09 -12.51
N ARG A 40 -8.90 -3.13 -11.80
CA ARG A 40 -9.32 -4.42 -12.35
C ARG A 40 -10.64 -4.87 -11.74
N TYR A 41 -11.65 -5.06 -12.57
CA TYR A 41 -12.97 -5.49 -12.14
C TYR A 41 -13.08 -7.01 -12.13
N SER A 42 -13.85 -7.52 -11.18
CA SER A 42 -14.38 -8.89 -11.24
C SER A 42 -15.31 -9.05 -12.44
N PRO A 43 -15.47 -10.26 -13.01
CA PRO A 43 -16.34 -10.49 -14.17
C PRO A 43 -17.79 -10.04 -13.96
N ASN A 44 -18.31 -10.17 -12.73
CA ASN A 44 -19.67 -9.77 -12.37
C ASN A 44 -19.77 -8.32 -11.85
N HIS A 45 -18.67 -7.55 -11.86
CA HIS A 45 -18.59 -6.17 -11.37
C HIS A 45 -19.02 -5.96 -9.90
N ASN A 46 -19.12 -7.04 -9.10
CA ASN A 46 -19.44 -6.93 -7.68
C ASN A 46 -18.24 -6.54 -6.81
N TYR A 47 -17.04 -6.71 -7.37
CA TYR A 47 -15.77 -6.37 -6.74
C TYR A 47 -14.83 -5.71 -7.75
N TYR A 48 -13.92 -4.90 -7.23
CA TYR A 48 -12.82 -4.34 -8.01
C TYR A 48 -11.55 -4.22 -7.17
N LEU A 49 -10.41 -4.42 -7.84
CA LEU A 49 -9.08 -4.28 -7.29
C LEU A 49 -8.48 -2.97 -7.80
N LYS A 50 -8.10 -2.08 -6.90
CA LYS A 50 -7.27 -0.92 -7.21
C LYS A 50 -5.82 -1.22 -6.87
N ILE A 51 -4.93 -0.89 -7.81
CA ILE A 51 -3.49 -1.05 -7.66
C ILE A 51 -2.91 0.34 -7.62
N TYR A 52 -2.22 0.67 -6.55
CA TYR A 52 -1.56 1.96 -6.35
C TYR A 52 -0.06 1.78 -6.41
N ARG A 53 0.61 2.72 -7.07
CA ARG A 53 2.07 2.79 -7.16
C ARG A 53 2.56 3.98 -6.36
N TYR A 54 3.58 3.76 -5.53
CA TYR A 54 4.32 4.84 -4.90
C TYR A 54 5.21 5.55 -5.93
N LYS A 55 5.09 6.87 -5.99
CA LYS A 55 6.00 7.73 -6.73
C LYS A 55 7.36 7.69 -6.02
N PRO A 56 8.45 7.51 -6.78
CA PRO A 56 9.79 7.65 -6.24
C PRO A 56 9.99 9.08 -5.74
N LEU A 57 10.62 9.24 -4.58
CA LEU A 57 11.01 10.55 -4.04
C LEU A 57 12.21 11.15 -4.79
N TYR A 58 12.92 10.34 -5.59
CA TYR A 58 14.12 10.73 -6.33
C TYR A 58 13.92 10.53 -7.84
N MET A 59 14.61 11.33 -8.67
CA MET A 59 14.60 11.14 -10.12
C MET A 59 15.14 9.74 -10.46
N ILE A 60 14.26 8.88 -10.96
CA ILE A 60 14.65 7.61 -11.54
C ILE A 60 15.29 7.92 -12.90
N MET A 61 16.45 7.33 -13.20
CA MET A 61 17.00 7.34 -14.56
C MET A 61 15.97 6.83 -15.57
N PRO A 62 15.91 7.39 -16.79
CA PRO A 62 15.06 6.87 -17.85
C PRO A 62 15.31 5.36 -18.03
N GLY A 63 14.26 4.54 -17.90
CA GLY A 63 14.34 3.08 -18.03
C GLY A 63 14.05 2.27 -16.76
N SER A 64 14.08 2.86 -15.56
CA SER A 64 13.78 2.14 -14.30
C SER A 64 12.30 2.25 -13.85
N SER A 65 11.38 2.48 -14.79
CA SER A 65 9.94 2.55 -14.50
C SER A 65 9.29 1.17 -14.24
N GLY A 66 10.09 0.10 -14.27
CA GLY A 66 9.65 -1.29 -14.30
C GLY A 66 9.45 -1.96 -12.94
N ASP A 67 10.04 -1.45 -11.86
CA ASP A 67 10.01 -2.11 -10.54
C ASP A 67 9.65 -1.06 -9.47
N ALA A 68 8.35 -0.85 -9.25
CA ALA A 68 7.89 0.19 -8.34
C ALA A 68 7.03 -0.39 -7.23
N PRO A 69 7.31 -0.10 -5.96
CA PRO A 69 6.50 -0.56 -4.85
C PRO A 69 5.15 0.14 -4.82
N GLY A 70 4.24 -0.45 -4.08
CA GLY A 70 2.87 0.04 -4.00
C GLY A 70 2.03 -0.82 -3.09
N TYR A 71 0.72 -0.70 -3.25
CA TYR A 71 -0.24 -1.49 -2.51
C TYR A 71 -1.46 -1.77 -3.38
N ILE A 72 -2.19 -2.81 -2.99
CA ILE A 72 -3.43 -3.22 -3.63
C ILE A 72 -4.57 -3.16 -2.65
N GLN A 73 -5.73 -2.74 -3.13
CA GLN A 73 -6.96 -2.61 -2.34
C GLN A 73 -8.10 -3.31 -3.07
N LEU A 74 -8.74 -4.27 -2.39
CA LEU A 74 -9.96 -4.92 -2.85
C LEU A 74 -11.17 -4.18 -2.29
N TYR A 75 -12.08 -3.81 -3.17
CA TYR A 75 -13.34 -3.16 -2.85
C TYR A 75 -14.52 -4.01 -3.29
N ASN A 76 -15.66 -3.86 -2.60
CA ASN A 76 -16.95 -4.30 -3.12
C ASN A 76 -17.63 -3.21 -3.97
N LYS A 77 -18.78 -3.56 -4.57
CA LYS A 77 -19.62 -2.65 -5.37
C LYS A 77 -20.12 -1.40 -4.62
N ASN A 78 -20.14 -1.43 -3.29
CA ASN A 78 -20.55 -0.32 -2.43
C ASN A 78 -19.36 0.58 -2.04
N ASN A 79 -18.18 0.39 -2.67
CA ASN A 79 -16.93 1.08 -2.36
C ASN A 79 -16.40 0.83 -0.94
N LEU A 80 -16.80 -0.28 -0.31
CA LEU A 80 -16.23 -0.71 0.97
C LEU A 80 -14.89 -1.41 0.72
N LEU A 81 -13.84 -0.96 1.39
CA LEU A 81 -12.54 -1.64 1.41
C LEU A 81 -12.68 -2.97 2.18
N ILE A 82 -12.37 -4.07 1.50
CA ILE A 82 -12.44 -5.43 2.07
C ILE A 82 -11.06 -5.87 2.56
N GLN A 83 -10.04 -5.70 1.71
CA GLN A 83 -8.68 -6.13 1.98
C GLN A 83 -7.68 -5.14 1.38
N GLU A 84 -6.52 -5.05 1.99
CA GLU A 84 -5.39 -4.26 1.51
C GLU A 84 -4.09 -5.02 1.76
N LYS A 85 -3.14 -4.91 0.82
CA LYS A 85 -1.79 -5.46 1.00
C LYS A 85 -0.75 -4.59 0.31
N GLU A 86 0.35 -4.34 1.02
CA GLU A 86 1.57 -3.76 0.45
C GLU A 86 2.25 -4.78 -0.47
N ILE A 87 2.80 -4.30 -1.59
CA ILE A 87 3.51 -5.12 -2.57
C ILE A 87 4.81 -4.44 -2.98
N GLU A 88 5.82 -5.27 -3.21
CA GLU A 88 7.16 -4.80 -3.58
C GLU A 88 7.19 -4.24 -5.00
N MET A 89 6.39 -4.81 -5.91
CA MET A 89 6.36 -4.42 -7.31
C MET A 89 4.95 -4.48 -7.87
N VAL A 90 4.38 -3.33 -8.25
CA VAL A 90 3.03 -3.23 -8.85
C VAL A 90 2.90 -3.99 -10.17
N GLN A 91 4.02 -4.24 -10.84
CA GLN A 91 4.11 -4.94 -12.12
C GLN A 91 3.89 -6.44 -11.97
N MET A 92 4.10 -7.01 -10.78
CA MET A 92 3.77 -8.41 -10.48
C MET A 92 2.26 -8.66 -10.43
N VAL A 93 1.43 -7.62 -10.33
CA VAL A 93 -0.03 -7.74 -10.32
C VAL A 93 -0.57 -7.89 -11.75
N ASN A 94 -0.23 -9.00 -12.41
CA ASN A 94 -0.59 -9.28 -13.81
C ASN A 94 -1.54 -10.48 -13.98
N ASP A 95 -1.30 -11.59 -13.27
CA ASP A 95 -2.14 -12.79 -13.27
C ASP A 95 -3.13 -12.73 -12.10
N ILE A 96 -4.30 -12.17 -12.41
CA ILE A 96 -5.43 -12.03 -11.49
C ILE A 96 -6.52 -13.01 -11.91
N ARG A 97 -6.92 -13.89 -10.99
CA ARG A 97 -7.97 -14.88 -11.21
C ARG A 97 -9.11 -14.64 -10.25
N TRP A 98 -10.26 -14.36 -10.84
CA TRP A 98 -11.51 -14.23 -10.10
C TRP A 98 -12.24 -15.56 -10.12
N SER A 99 -12.62 -16.04 -8.95
CA SER A 99 -13.57 -17.13 -8.78
C SER A 99 -14.83 -16.62 -8.08
N LYS A 100 -15.80 -17.51 -7.84
CA LYS A 100 -17.06 -17.16 -7.17
C LYS A 100 -16.84 -16.63 -5.74
N ASN A 101 -15.86 -17.19 -5.03
CA ASN A 101 -15.66 -16.95 -3.60
C ASN A 101 -14.24 -16.46 -3.28
N GLN A 102 -13.39 -16.23 -4.27
CA GLN A 102 -11.98 -15.94 -4.05
C GLN A 102 -11.39 -15.10 -5.19
N LEU A 103 -10.49 -14.20 -4.83
CA LEU A 103 -9.61 -13.46 -5.71
C LEU A 103 -8.19 -13.96 -5.47
N ASP A 104 -7.57 -14.54 -6.50
CA ASP A 104 -6.18 -14.94 -6.48
C ASP A 104 -5.34 -14.00 -7.34
N ILE A 105 -4.24 -13.55 -6.75
CA ILE A 105 -3.21 -12.75 -7.40
C ILE A 105 -1.93 -13.55 -7.28
N LYS A 106 -1.45 -14.10 -8.40
CA LYS A 106 -0.35 -15.07 -8.41
C LYS A 106 0.87 -14.55 -7.64
N PHE A 107 1.38 -15.37 -6.71
CA PHE A 107 2.52 -15.08 -5.82
C PHE A 107 2.37 -13.87 -4.89
N ILE A 108 1.21 -13.21 -4.88
CA ILE A 108 0.97 -11.99 -4.09
C ILE A 108 -0.06 -12.26 -3.00
N ALA A 109 -1.25 -12.72 -3.35
CA ALA A 109 -2.35 -12.85 -2.40
C ALA A 109 -3.41 -13.84 -2.87
N SER A 110 -4.12 -14.40 -1.90
CA SER A 110 -5.32 -15.19 -2.07
C SER A 110 -6.33 -14.65 -1.07
N TRP A 111 -7.40 -14.02 -1.56
CA TRP A 111 -8.39 -13.32 -0.74
C TRP A 111 -9.77 -13.93 -0.93
N GLU A 112 -10.42 -14.27 0.17
CA GLU A 112 -11.81 -14.70 0.15
C GLU A 112 -12.73 -13.52 -0.19
N LEU A 113 -13.62 -13.74 -1.15
CA LEU A 113 -14.70 -12.86 -1.51
C LEU A 113 -15.91 -13.24 -0.65
N THR A 114 -15.93 -12.78 0.59
CA THR A 114 -17.14 -12.87 1.40
C THR A 114 -18.25 -12.16 0.66
N LYS A 115 -19.43 -12.79 0.56
CA LYS A 115 -20.59 -12.23 -0.15
C LYS A 115 -20.75 -10.75 0.24
N PRO A 116 -20.98 -9.83 -0.72
CA PRO A 116 -21.31 -8.46 -0.38
C PRO A 116 -22.56 -8.53 0.50
N GLY A 117 -22.51 -7.85 1.65
CA GLY A 117 -23.45 -8.00 2.77
C GLY A 117 -24.88 -8.39 2.37
N VAL A 118 -25.39 -9.40 3.08
CA VAL A 118 -26.82 -9.49 3.38
C VAL A 118 -27.26 -8.17 4.02
#